data_AF-A0A1I8BY14-F1
#
_entry.id   AF-A0A1I8BY14-F1
#
_cell.length_a   1.000
_cell.length_b   1.000
_cell.length_c   1.000
_cell.angle_alpha   90.00
_cell.angle_beta   90.00
_cell.angle_gamma   90.00
#
_symmetry.space_group_name_H-M   'P 1'
#
loop_
_entity.id
_entity.type
_entity.pdbx_description
1 polymer ?
#
loop_
_entity_poly.entity_id
_entity_poly.type
_entity_poly.pdbx_seq_one_letter_code
_entity_poly.pdbx_strand_id
1 'polypeptide(L)'
;MADYLRGTGVTLGELVVFNILYDLTDFSHGPFLKNNKSLLGCTSIVAAQNDGKILHGRNLDYEMTQLLKDATILVDFVKNGKIQYTAVTFVTAVGIITGQKPNAFTVSLNARYSGGPLLNILMELITRFHHPVALEIRLTLEAEKDYVSALSRLSWTFMVAPSYLIVGGKEGDGAVITRQLNLKN
;
A
#
# COMPACT_ATOMS: atom_id res chain seq x y z
N MET A 1 -0.18 0.20 -17.24
CA MET A 1 -1.35 1.09 -17.07
C MET A 1 -2.03 1.36 -18.40
N ALA A 2 -1.35 1.94 -19.41
CA ALA A 2 -1.95 2.29 -20.70
C ALA A 2 -2.68 1.13 -21.42
N ASP A 3 -2.17 -0.10 -21.37
CA ASP A 3 -2.81 -1.24 -22.05
C ASP A 3 -4.12 -1.71 -21.40
N TYR A 4 -4.32 -1.46 -20.10
CA TYR A 4 -5.57 -1.79 -19.38
C TYR A 4 -6.75 -0.92 -19.81
N LEU A 5 -6.49 0.19 -20.51
CA LEU A 5 -7.48 1.23 -20.81
C LEU A 5 -8.12 1.09 -22.19
N ARG A 6 -7.66 0.12 -23.00
CA ARG A 6 -8.24 -0.10 -24.33
C ARG A 6 -9.67 -0.60 -24.19
N GLY A 7 -10.63 0.21 -24.62
CA GLY A 7 -12.05 -0.15 -24.65
C GLY A 7 -12.82 0.07 -23.35
N THR A 8 -12.21 0.64 -22.30
CA THR A 8 -12.88 0.90 -21.01
C THR A 8 -13.49 2.30 -20.91
N GLY A 9 -13.11 3.22 -21.79
CA GLY A 9 -13.50 4.63 -21.71
C GLY A 9 -12.77 5.44 -20.63
N VAL A 10 -11.90 4.80 -19.84
CA VAL A 10 -11.10 5.44 -18.80
C VAL A 10 -9.80 5.99 -19.39
N THR A 11 -9.44 7.22 -19.04
CA THR A 11 -8.20 7.87 -19.46
C THR A 11 -7.00 7.43 -18.62
N LEU A 12 -5.79 7.60 -19.15
CA LEU A 12 -4.56 7.34 -18.39
C LEU A 12 -4.45 8.22 -17.15
N GLY A 13 -4.89 9.48 -17.25
CA GLY A 13 -4.89 10.41 -16.13
C GLY A 13 -5.79 9.95 -14.99
N GLU A 14 -7.01 9.52 -15.29
CA GLU A 14 -7.93 8.96 -14.29
C GLU A 14 -7.33 7.74 -13.60
N LEU A 15 -6.73 6.81 -14.37
CA LEU A 15 -6.11 5.62 -13.81
C LEU A 15 -4.92 5.95 -12.89
N VAL A 16 -4.10 6.93 -13.28
CA VAL A 16 -3.00 7.40 -12.43
C VAL A 16 -3.55 7.98 -11.14
N VAL A 17 -4.56 8.87 -11.20
CA VAL A 17 -5.21 9.46 -10.02
C VAL A 17 -5.76 8.39 -9.09
N PHE A 18 -6.44 7.37 -9.61
CA PHE A 18 -6.93 6.25 -8.79
C PHE A 18 -5.81 5.51 -8.06
N ASN A 19 -4.63 5.39 -8.67
CA ASN A 19 -3.48 4.68 -8.09
C ASN A 19 -2.69 5.48 -7.06
N ILE A 20 -2.86 6.81 -7.01
CA ILE A 20 -2.24 7.70 -6.01
C ILE A 20 -3.28 8.33 -5.09
N LEU A 21 -4.54 7.87 -5.14
CA LEU A 21 -5.64 8.47 -4.39
C LEU A 21 -5.38 8.47 -2.88
N TYR A 22 -4.74 7.40 -2.39
CA TYR A 22 -4.26 7.33 -1.01
C TYR A 22 -3.29 8.46 -0.72
N ASP A 23 -2.22 8.57 -1.51
CA ASP A 23 -1.14 9.52 -1.32
C ASP A 23 -1.61 10.99 -1.43
N LEU A 24 -2.61 11.26 -2.29
CA LEU A 24 -3.17 12.61 -2.45
C LEU A 24 -4.05 13.06 -1.29
N THR A 25 -4.78 12.14 -0.68
CA THR A 25 -5.86 12.50 0.25
C THR A 25 -5.55 12.14 1.70
N ASP A 26 -4.60 11.22 1.92
CA ASP A 26 -4.48 10.40 3.14
C ASP A 26 -5.85 9.84 3.61
N PHE A 27 -6.84 9.85 2.70
CA PHE A 27 -8.29 9.81 2.90
C PHE A 27 -8.82 10.56 4.13
N SER A 28 -8.09 11.60 4.53
CA SER A 28 -8.29 12.26 5.80
C SER A 28 -9.44 13.25 5.70
N HIS A 29 -9.37 14.29 4.87
CA HIS A 29 -10.50 15.16 4.50
C HIS A 29 -10.17 15.93 3.21
N GLY A 30 -10.75 15.53 2.08
CA GLY A 30 -10.67 16.32 0.86
C GLY A 30 -11.60 17.54 0.92
N PRO A 31 -11.28 18.69 0.29
CA PRO A 31 -12.20 19.83 0.18
C PRO A 31 -13.52 19.50 -0.53
N PHE A 32 -13.60 18.31 -1.16
CA PHE A 32 -14.78 17.77 -1.82
C PHE A 32 -15.66 16.88 -0.93
N LEU A 33 -15.25 16.64 0.32
CA LEU A 33 -15.92 15.67 1.21
C LEU A 33 -16.58 16.40 2.38
N LYS A 34 -17.89 16.64 2.24
CA LYS A 34 -18.72 17.18 3.32
C LYS A 34 -18.68 16.24 4.53
N ASN A 35 -18.50 16.83 5.73
CA ASN A 35 -18.79 16.25 7.06
C ASN A 35 -17.65 15.63 7.90
N ASN A 36 -16.38 15.94 7.66
CA ASN A 36 -15.28 15.56 8.58
C ASN A 36 -15.29 14.09 9.03
N LYS A 37 -15.71 13.16 8.15
CA LYS A 37 -15.79 11.74 8.44
C LYS A 37 -14.63 11.03 7.74
N SER A 38 -13.85 10.25 8.49
CA SER A 38 -12.78 9.42 7.89
C SER A 38 -13.44 8.45 6.90
N LEU A 39 -13.05 8.53 5.63
CA LEU A 39 -13.56 7.63 4.60
C LEU A 39 -12.92 6.24 4.65
N LEU A 40 -11.85 6.09 5.45
CA LEU A 40 -11.12 4.85 5.64
C LEU A 40 -10.99 4.42 7.10
N GLY A 41 -11.06 3.10 7.27
CA GLY A 41 -10.56 2.38 8.44
C GLY A 41 -9.57 1.33 8.00
N CYS A 42 -8.51 1.13 8.77
CA CYS A 42 -7.59 0.01 8.55
C CYS A 42 -7.19 -0.55 9.90
N THR A 43 -7.37 -1.85 10.09
CA THR A 43 -6.86 -2.58 11.26
C THR A 43 -5.92 -3.64 10.77
N SER A 44 -4.71 -3.71 11.32
CA SER A 44 -3.72 -4.75 10.98
C SER A 44 -3.17 -5.35 12.27
N ILE A 45 -2.97 -6.66 12.28
CA ILE A 45 -2.47 -7.43 13.41
C ILE A 45 -1.33 -8.32 12.91
N VAL A 46 -0.17 -8.22 13.55
CA VAL A 46 0.94 -9.17 13.41
C VAL A 46 1.18 -9.82 14.76
N ALA A 47 1.21 -11.15 14.81
CA ALA A 47 1.34 -11.92 16.04
C ALA A 47 2.21 -13.16 15.82
N ALA A 48 3.03 -13.51 16.82
CA ALA A 48 3.75 -14.76 16.85
C ALA A 48 2.97 -15.82 17.64
N GLN A 49 2.87 -17.02 17.10
CA GLN A 49 2.37 -18.20 17.79
C GLN A 49 3.44 -18.78 18.74
N ASN A 50 3.05 -19.70 19.62
CA ASN A 50 3.98 -20.35 20.56
C ASN A 50 5.10 -21.13 19.87
N ASP A 51 4.87 -21.61 18.64
CA ASP A 51 5.87 -22.30 17.82
C ASP A 51 6.71 -21.34 16.95
N GLY A 52 6.57 -20.03 17.16
CA GLY A 52 7.28 -18.99 16.43
C GLY A 52 6.65 -18.60 15.10
N LYS A 53 5.62 -19.30 14.59
CA LYS A 53 4.98 -18.92 13.33
C LYS A 53 4.31 -17.56 13.42
N ILE A 54 4.46 -16.77 12.37
CA ILE A 54 3.81 -15.45 12.28
C ILE A 54 2.44 -15.56 11.62
N LEU A 55 1.44 -14.98 12.29
CA LEU A 55 0.13 -14.69 11.75
C LEU A 55 0.03 -13.19 11.46
N HIS A 56 -0.38 -12.86 10.24
CA HIS A 56 -0.59 -11.47 9.84
C HIS A 56 -1.96 -11.34 9.18
N GLY A 57 -2.86 -10.62 9.84
CA GLY A 57 -4.22 -10.38 9.39
C GLY A 57 -4.54 -8.88 9.33
N ARG A 58 -5.50 -8.52 8.48
CA ARG A 58 -5.98 -7.13 8.40
C ARG A 58 -7.44 -7.03 7.97
N ASN A 59 -8.06 -5.90 8.30
CA ASN A 59 -9.27 -5.38 7.68
C ASN A 59 -8.94 -4.10 6.90
N LEU A 60 -9.69 -3.88 5.82
CA LEU A 60 -9.58 -2.72 4.94
C LEU A 60 -10.97 -2.15 4.72
N ASP A 61 -11.23 -0.98 5.29
CA ASP A 61 -12.56 -0.38 5.36
C ASP A 61 -12.61 0.86 4.48
N TYR A 62 -13.53 0.90 3.51
CA TYR A 62 -13.79 2.03 2.62
C TYR A 62 -15.31 2.31 2.58
N GLU A 63 -15.71 3.58 2.56
CA GLU A 63 -17.13 3.94 2.38
C GLU A 63 -17.70 3.51 1.01
N MET A 64 -16.87 3.37 -0.04
CA MET A 64 -17.24 2.81 -1.35
C MET A 64 -17.32 1.27 -1.34
N THR A 65 -17.93 0.70 -0.29
CA THR A 65 -17.84 -0.73 0.03
C THR A 65 -18.31 -1.63 -1.11
N GLN A 66 -19.45 -1.35 -1.75
CA GLN A 66 -20.00 -2.23 -2.78
C GLN A 66 -19.08 -2.29 -4.02
N LEU A 67 -18.67 -1.12 -4.52
CA LEU A 67 -17.78 -1.02 -5.69
C LEU A 67 -16.44 -1.73 -5.44
N LEU A 68 -15.83 -1.50 -4.27
CA LEU A 68 -14.51 -2.04 -3.97
C LEU A 68 -14.55 -3.55 -3.70
N LYS A 69 -15.64 -4.08 -3.14
CA LYS A 69 -15.84 -5.54 -3.04
C LYS A 69 -15.86 -6.20 -4.41
N ASP A 70 -16.63 -5.65 -5.34
CA ASP A 70 -16.76 -6.21 -6.69
C ASP A 70 -15.45 -6.06 -7.50
N ALA A 71 -14.62 -5.06 -7.16
CA ALA A 71 -13.30 -4.86 -7.75
C ALA A 71 -12.16 -5.58 -7.02
N THR A 72 -12.39 -6.23 -5.88
CA THR A 72 -11.32 -6.88 -5.10
C THR A 72 -10.89 -8.18 -5.77
N ILE A 73 -9.58 -8.34 -5.95
CA ILE A 73 -8.96 -9.51 -6.57
C ILE A 73 -7.78 -10.00 -5.75
N LEU A 74 -7.56 -11.32 -5.78
CA LEU A 74 -6.34 -11.98 -5.32
C LEU A 74 -5.46 -12.26 -6.55
N VAL A 75 -4.22 -11.78 -6.53
CA VAL A 75 -3.32 -11.85 -7.69
C VAL A 75 -2.02 -12.52 -7.30
N ASP A 76 -1.66 -13.57 -8.04
CA ASP A 76 -0.34 -14.17 -8.03
C ASP A 76 0.55 -13.51 -9.08
N PHE A 77 1.65 -12.90 -8.64
CA PHE A 77 2.63 -12.30 -9.52
C PHE A 77 3.68 -13.36 -9.87
N VAL A 78 3.65 -13.82 -11.12
CA VAL A 78 4.45 -14.98 -11.57
C VAL A 78 5.61 -14.50 -12.44
N LYS A 79 6.81 -15.04 -12.18
CA LYS A 79 8.00 -14.88 -13.02
C LYS A 79 8.63 -16.25 -13.25
N ASN A 80 8.94 -16.58 -14.51
CA ASN A 80 9.50 -17.89 -14.89
C ASN A 80 8.71 -19.09 -14.34
N GLY A 81 7.37 -19.01 -14.39
CA GLY A 81 6.48 -20.07 -13.91
C GLY A 81 6.40 -20.23 -12.38
N LYS A 82 7.02 -19.33 -11.59
CA LYS A 82 6.98 -19.35 -10.12
C LYS A 82 6.32 -18.10 -9.56
N ILE A 83 5.45 -18.28 -8.58
CA ILE A 83 4.87 -17.18 -7.80
C ILE A 83 6.00 -16.47 -7.06
N GLN A 84 6.17 -15.18 -7.35
CA GLN A 84 7.12 -14.31 -6.68
C GLN A 84 6.52 -13.72 -5.42
N TYR A 85 5.26 -13.28 -5.51
CA TYR A 85 4.46 -12.78 -4.39
C TYR A 85 2.97 -12.85 -4.76
N THR A 86 2.12 -12.80 -3.74
CA THR A 86 0.66 -12.77 -3.86
C THR A 86 0.14 -11.52 -3.20
N ALA A 87 -0.90 -10.89 -3.75
CA ALA A 87 -1.49 -9.69 -3.16
C ALA A 87 -3.01 -9.68 -3.28
N VAL A 88 -3.66 -9.07 -2.28
CA VAL A 88 -5.06 -8.64 -2.39
C VAL A 88 -5.04 -7.19 -2.84
N THR A 89 -5.68 -6.90 -3.97
CA THR A 89 -5.69 -5.57 -4.59
C THR A 89 -7.01 -5.32 -5.32
N PHE A 90 -7.16 -4.17 -5.97
CA PHE A 90 -8.31 -3.86 -6.80
C PHE A 90 -8.00 -4.02 -8.29
N VAL A 91 -9.02 -4.32 -9.11
CA VAL A 91 -8.90 -4.25 -10.57
C VAL A 91 -8.36 -2.87 -10.95
N THR A 92 -7.35 -2.84 -11.82
CA THR A 92 -6.59 -1.65 -12.27
C THR A 92 -5.57 -1.05 -11.27
N ALA A 93 -5.54 -1.50 -10.02
CA ALA A 93 -4.54 -1.06 -9.07
C ALA A 93 -3.18 -1.67 -9.39
N VAL A 94 -2.18 -0.80 -9.61
CA VAL A 94 -0.79 -1.21 -9.83
C VAL A 94 0.02 -1.20 -8.54
N GLY A 95 -0.33 -0.37 -7.56
CA GLY A 95 0.24 -0.43 -6.21
C GLY A 95 -0.34 -1.59 -5.41
N ILE A 96 0.40 -2.02 -4.39
CA ILE A 96 -0.05 -3.06 -3.44
C ILE A 96 -0.14 -2.46 -2.04
N ILE A 97 -1.23 -2.76 -1.34
CA ILE A 97 -1.45 -2.34 0.05
C ILE A 97 -1.59 -3.53 1.00
N THR A 98 -1.64 -4.75 0.46
CA THR A 98 -1.73 -6.00 1.21
C THR A 98 -1.12 -7.11 0.37
N GLY A 99 -0.03 -7.70 0.85
CA GLY A 99 0.66 -8.75 0.09
C GLY A 99 1.56 -9.64 0.93
N GLN A 100 1.91 -10.77 0.35
CA GLN A 100 2.80 -11.77 0.92
C GLN A 100 3.84 -12.22 -0.10
N LYS A 101 5.07 -12.36 0.36
CA LYS A 101 6.14 -13.07 -0.35
C LYS A 101 6.28 -14.46 0.27
N PRO A 102 6.00 -15.55 -0.48
CA PRO A 102 6.03 -16.91 0.05
C PRO A 102 7.32 -17.22 0.78
N ASN A 103 7.20 -17.76 2.00
CA ASN A 103 8.33 -18.16 2.86
C ASN A 103 9.31 -17.02 3.24
N ALA A 104 8.91 -15.76 3.10
CA ALA A 104 9.78 -14.61 3.39
C ALA A 104 9.12 -13.61 4.34
N PHE A 105 8.14 -12.84 3.86
CA PHE A 105 7.49 -11.81 4.65
C PHE A 105 6.09 -11.45 4.13
N THR A 106 5.34 -10.73 4.94
CA THR A 106 4.02 -10.19 4.67
C THR A 106 4.00 -8.70 4.97
N VAL A 107 3.15 -7.95 4.28
CA VAL A 107 3.05 -6.49 4.45
C VAL A 107 1.61 -6.02 4.31
N SER A 108 1.19 -5.10 5.19
CA SER A 108 -0.04 -4.35 5.06
C SER A 108 0.18 -2.86 5.30
N LEU A 109 -0.62 -2.05 4.62
CA LEU A 109 -0.67 -0.60 4.77
C LEU A 109 -1.90 -0.19 5.58
N ASN A 110 -1.67 0.59 6.63
CA ASN A 110 -2.69 1.36 7.31
C ASN A 110 -2.43 2.86 7.09
N ALA A 111 -3.53 3.61 6.91
CA ALA A 111 -3.47 5.06 6.76
C ALA A 111 -2.88 5.73 8.01
N ARG A 112 -2.01 6.72 7.81
CA ARG A 112 -1.49 7.57 8.88
C ARG A 112 -1.72 9.02 8.55
N TYR A 113 -2.35 9.73 9.48
CA TYR A 113 -2.56 11.16 9.34
C TYR A 113 -1.35 11.93 9.90
N SER A 114 -0.58 12.59 9.04
CA SER A 114 0.35 13.63 9.48
C SER A 114 0.70 14.60 8.35
N GLY A 115 0.31 15.87 8.49
CA GLY A 115 0.44 16.87 7.43
C GLY A 115 -0.87 17.05 6.66
N GLY A 116 -1.08 18.23 6.08
CA GLY A 116 -2.28 18.55 5.32
C GLY A 116 -2.17 18.11 3.86
N PRO A 117 -3.30 17.83 3.17
CA PRO A 117 -3.33 17.30 1.80
C PRO A 117 -2.59 18.18 0.77
N LEU A 118 -2.48 19.49 1.02
CA LEU A 118 -1.70 20.41 0.17
C LEU A 118 -0.21 20.05 0.12
N LEU A 119 0.37 19.63 1.25
CA LEU A 119 1.78 19.24 1.31
C LEU A 119 2.00 17.93 0.52
N ASN A 120 1.09 16.97 0.64
CA ASN A 120 1.22 15.69 -0.07
C ASN A 120 1.08 15.87 -1.59
N ILE A 121 0.12 16.68 -2.04
CA ILE A 121 -0.06 17.01 -3.47
C ILE A 121 1.20 17.71 -4.01
N LEU A 122 1.74 18.68 -3.26
CA LEU A 122 2.98 19.37 -3.63
C LEU A 122 4.15 18.38 -3.71
N MET A 123 4.26 17.47 -2.75
CA MET A 123 5.31 16.46 -2.72
C MET A 123 5.19 15.45 -3.86
N GLU A 124 3.98 15.04 -4.22
CA GLU A 124 3.73 14.20 -5.39
C GLU A 124 4.17 14.88 -6.69
N LEU A 125 3.89 16.18 -6.84
CA LEU A 125 4.35 16.97 -7.98
C LEU A 125 5.88 17.13 -8.01
N ILE A 126 6.50 17.45 -6.86
CA ILE A 126 7.97 17.61 -6.74
C ILE A 126 8.69 16.30 -7.04
N THR A 127 8.18 15.20 -6.52
CA THR A 127 8.76 13.86 -6.69
C THR A 127 8.36 13.22 -8.02
N ARG A 128 7.55 13.92 -8.82
CA ARG A 128 7.03 13.46 -10.12
C ARG A 128 6.35 12.08 -10.01
N PHE A 129 5.65 11.81 -8.91
CA PHE A 129 4.92 10.57 -8.67
C PHE A 129 5.78 9.29 -8.64
N HIS A 130 7.08 9.40 -8.32
CA HIS A 130 7.99 8.23 -8.28
C HIS A 130 7.94 7.45 -6.96
N HIS A 131 7.37 8.01 -5.90
CA HIS A 131 7.40 7.43 -4.55
C HIS A 131 6.04 7.25 -3.85
N PRO A 132 4.93 6.86 -4.54
CA PRO A 132 3.70 6.44 -3.85
C PRO A 132 3.94 5.25 -2.92
N VAL A 133 3.29 5.25 -1.75
CA VAL A 133 3.48 4.21 -0.72
C VAL A 133 3.11 2.83 -1.26
N ALA A 134 1.98 2.73 -1.95
CA ALA A 134 1.52 1.46 -2.51
C ALA A 134 2.46 0.90 -3.60
N LEU A 135 3.13 1.77 -4.35
CA LEU A 135 4.14 1.35 -5.32
C LEU A 135 5.40 0.84 -4.62
N GLU A 136 5.85 1.50 -3.56
CA GLU A 136 7.03 1.07 -2.81
C GLU A 136 6.82 -0.29 -2.14
N ILE A 137 5.61 -0.56 -1.62
CA ILE A 137 5.24 -1.89 -1.10
C ILE A 137 5.33 -2.96 -2.18
N ARG A 138 4.81 -2.68 -3.38
CA ARG A 138 4.92 -3.60 -4.53
C ARG A 138 6.38 -3.88 -4.88
N LEU A 139 7.20 -2.83 -5.01
CA LEU A 139 8.61 -2.97 -5.35
C LEU A 139 9.37 -3.75 -4.27
N THR A 140 8.99 -3.59 -3.00
CA THR A 140 9.54 -4.37 -1.88
C THR A 140 9.20 -5.86 -2.03
N LEU A 141 7.94 -6.21 -2.29
CA LEU A 141 7.51 -7.59 -2.55
C LEU A 141 8.24 -8.21 -3.75
N GLU A 142 8.49 -7.41 -4.79
CA GLU A 142 9.18 -7.86 -6.00
C GLU A 142 10.68 -8.07 -5.75
N ALA A 143 11.37 -7.13 -5.11
CA ALA A 143 12.84 -7.08 -5.03
C ALA A 143 13.43 -7.75 -3.79
N GLU A 144 12.81 -7.60 -2.62
CA GLU A 144 13.41 -8.03 -1.36
C GLU A 144 13.22 -9.52 -1.12
N LYS A 145 14.21 -10.16 -0.49
CA LYS A 145 14.26 -11.64 -0.37
C LYS A 145 13.75 -12.15 0.97
N ASP A 146 13.80 -11.32 2.00
CA ASP A 146 13.54 -11.71 3.38
C ASP A 146 12.95 -10.55 4.19
N TYR A 147 12.55 -10.86 5.43
CA TYR A 147 11.97 -9.90 6.36
C TYR A 147 12.90 -8.71 6.65
N VAL A 148 14.19 -8.96 6.88
CA VAL A 148 15.15 -7.91 7.29
C VAL A 148 15.37 -6.89 6.18
N SER A 149 15.55 -7.37 4.95
CA SER A 149 15.69 -6.52 3.76
C SER A 149 14.41 -5.73 3.48
N ALA A 150 13.24 -6.37 3.58
CA ALA A 150 11.95 -5.70 3.46
C ALA A 150 11.73 -4.61 4.53
N LEU A 151 12.01 -4.93 5.80
CA LEU A 151 11.90 -4.00 6.92
C LEU A 151 12.81 -2.78 6.73
N SER A 152 14.06 -3.02 6.31
CA SER A 152 15.03 -1.95 6.04
C SER A 152 14.55 -1.04 4.92
N ARG A 153 14.17 -1.61 3.77
CA ARG A 153 13.65 -0.85 2.62
C ARG A 153 12.43 -0.01 3.00
N LEU A 154 11.44 -0.63 3.63
CA LEU A 154 10.21 0.05 4.05
C LEU A 154 10.43 1.06 5.17
N SER A 155 11.55 1.02 5.90
CA SER A 155 11.89 2.01 6.92
C SER A 155 12.59 3.23 6.31
N TRP A 156 13.44 3.02 5.30
CA TRP A 156 14.40 4.04 4.85
C TRP A 156 14.13 4.60 3.46
N THR A 157 13.37 3.92 2.59
CA THR A 157 13.00 4.47 1.28
C THR A 157 12.09 5.69 1.47
N PHE A 158 12.40 6.79 0.81
CA PHE A 158 11.53 7.98 0.79
C PHE A 158 10.13 7.63 0.23
N MET A 159 9.07 8.12 0.89
CA MET A 159 7.69 7.97 0.48
C MET A 159 6.96 9.31 0.62
N VAL A 160 6.06 9.60 -0.31
CA VAL A 160 5.36 10.90 -0.42
C VAL A 160 4.26 11.09 0.63
N ALA A 161 3.76 10.02 1.21
CA ALA A 161 2.68 10.05 2.18
C ALA A 161 3.07 9.35 3.50
N PRO A 162 2.62 9.87 4.65
CA PRO A 162 2.76 9.16 5.91
C PRO A 162 2.02 7.82 5.87
N SER A 163 2.53 6.84 6.61
CA SER A 163 1.92 5.51 6.64
C SER A 163 2.28 4.75 7.91
N TYR A 164 1.44 3.79 8.27
CA TYR A 164 1.83 2.69 9.13
C TYR A 164 2.00 1.45 8.24
N LEU A 165 3.20 0.87 8.25
CA LEU A 165 3.50 -0.35 7.50
C LEU A 165 3.70 -1.47 8.50
N ILE A 166 2.83 -2.47 8.44
CA ILE A 166 2.93 -3.65 9.29
C ILE A 166 3.64 -4.71 8.47
N VAL A 167 4.67 -5.32 9.04
CA VAL A 167 5.49 -6.34 8.38
C VAL A 167 5.57 -7.56 9.28
N GLY A 168 5.31 -8.74 8.72
CA GLY A 168 5.49 -10.01 9.43
C GLY A 168 6.50 -10.87 8.70
N GLY A 169 7.47 -11.44 9.42
CA GLY A 169 8.44 -12.40 8.89
C GLY A 169 7.90 -13.83 8.89
N LYS A 170 8.80 -14.80 8.75
CA LYS A 170 8.45 -16.23 8.77
C LYS A 170 8.35 -16.79 10.20
N GLU A 171 9.32 -16.44 11.06
CA GLU A 171 9.50 -17.01 12.39
C GLU A 171 9.88 -15.91 13.39
N GLY A 172 9.00 -15.62 14.37
CA GLY A 172 9.24 -14.69 15.48
C GLY A 172 9.27 -13.19 15.14
N ASP A 173 9.52 -12.85 13.88
CA ASP A 173 9.72 -11.48 13.42
C ASP A 173 8.40 -10.77 13.06
N GLY A 174 8.17 -9.60 13.65
CA GLY A 174 7.06 -8.71 13.28
C GLY A 174 7.33 -7.27 13.72
N ALA A 175 6.88 -6.30 12.92
CA ALA A 175 7.08 -4.89 13.20
C ALA A 175 5.93 -4.02 12.70
N VAL A 176 5.74 -2.89 13.36
CA VAL A 176 4.92 -1.77 12.89
C VAL A 176 5.85 -0.58 12.66
N ILE A 177 6.07 -0.25 11.39
CA ILE A 177 6.88 0.90 10.98
C ILE A 177 5.98 2.13 10.96
N THR A 178 6.33 3.15 11.73
CA THR A 178 5.65 4.45 11.70
C THR A 178 6.42 5.39 10.79
N ARG A 179 5.87 5.73 9.62
CA ARG A 179 6.50 6.58 8.61
C ARG A 179 5.95 8.01 8.66
N GLN A 180 6.85 8.97 8.55
CA GLN A 180 6.54 10.37 8.28
C GLN A 180 7.10 10.78 6.91
N LEU A 181 6.64 11.93 6.42
CA LEU A 181 7.26 12.58 5.28
C LEU A 181 8.68 13.02 5.67
N ASN A 182 9.68 12.28 5.20
CA ASN A 182 11.08 12.63 5.41
C ASN A 182 11.56 13.46 4.22
N LEU A 183 11.43 14.79 4.29
CA LEU A 183 12.17 15.64 3.37
C LEU A 183 13.65 15.35 3.58
N LYS A 184 14.35 14.86 2.55
CA LYS A 184 15.81 14.71 2.62
C LYS A 184 16.39 16.10 2.90
N ASN A 185 16.96 16.29 4.09
CA ASN A 185 17.91 17.37 4.35
C ASN A 185 19.23 17.06 3.64
#